data_AF-A0AAY5KK69-F1
#
_entry.id   AF-A0AAY5KK69-F1
#
_cell.length_a   1.000
_cell.length_b   1.000
_cell.length_c   1.000
_cell.angle_alpha   90.00
_cell.angle_beta   90.00
_cell.angle_gamma   90.00
#
_symmetry.space_group_name_H-M   'P 1'
#
loop_
_entity.id
_entity.type
_entity.pdbx_description
1 polymer ?
#
loop_
_entity_poly.entity_id
_entity_poly.type
_entity_poly.pdbx_seq_one_letter_code
_entity_poly.pdbx_strand_id
1 'polypeptide(L)' 'MDLRVLALVLFVTIYSVQGAFPKCCAQTSMAVSPHILYHVERYHFQNSGGVCEIDALV' A
#
# COMPACT_ATOMS: atom_id res chain seq x y z
N MET A 1 30.50 17.85 10.78
CA MET A 1 29.47 16.81 10.90
C MET A 1 30.08 15.49 10.49
N ASP A 2 30.12 14.53 11.40
CA ASP A 2 30.86 13.27 11.26
C ASP A 2 30.23 12.36 10.20
N LEU A 3 31.03 11.77 9.31
CA LEU A 3 30.54 10.94 8.19
C LEU A 3 29.69 9.75 8.69
N ARG A 4 30.01 9.26 9.89
CA ARG A 4 29.29 8.17 10.57
C ARG A 4 27.85 8.57 10.94
N VAL A 5 27.67 9.82 11.36
CA VAL A 5 26.35 10.36 11.71
C VAL A 5 25.51 10.53 10.45
N LEU A 6 26.09 11.02 9.35
CA LEU A 6 25.40 11.14 8.07
C LEU A 6 24.92 9.79 7.53
N ALA A 7 25.76 8.75 7.62
CA ALA A 7 25.41 7.40 7.20
C ALA A 7 24.25 6.81 8.03
N LEU A 8 24.27 6.98 9.36
CA LEU A 8 23.19 6.54 10.24
C LEU A 8 21.86 7.22 9.90
N VAL A 9 21.86 8.53 9.66
CA VAL A 9 20.66 9.27 9.25
C VAL A 9 20.10 8.74 7.93
N LEU A 10 20.97 8.50 6.93
CA LEU A 10 20.55 7.94 5.63
C LEU A 10 19.91 6.56 5.77
N PHE A 11 20.51 5.64 6.51
CA PHE A 11 19.93 4.32 6.72
C PHE A 11 18.56 4.39 7.41
N VAL A 12 18.43 5.19 8.47
CA VAL A 12 17.14 5.36 9.18
C VAL A 12 16.07 5.93 8.26
N THR A 13 16.42 6.91 7.41
CA THR A 13 15.48 7.45 6.43
C THR A 13 15.04 6.41 5.40
N ILE A 14 15.94 5.56 4.89
CA ILE A 14 15.60 4.54 3.88
C ILE A 14 14.70 3.45 4.46
N TYR A 15 14.98 2.98 5.68
CA TYR A 15 14.16 1.96 6.34
C TYR A 15 12.78 2.49 6.73
N SER A 16 12.66 3.77 7.10
CA SER A 16 11.38 4.37 7.45
C SER A 16 10.46 4.58 6.24
N VAL A 17 10.99 4.78 5.03
CA VAL A 17 10.14 4.87 3.83
C VAL A 17 9.52 3.52 3.47
N GLN A 18 10.23 2.39 3.66
CA GLN A 18 9.69 1.07 3.32
C GLN A 18 8.54 0.60 4.23
N GLY A 19 8.45 1.12 5.45
CA GLY A 19 7.40 0.75 6.41
C GLY A 19 6.12 1.59 6.34
N ALA A 20 6.13 2.70 5.60
CA ALA A 20 5.07 3.71 5.66
C ALA A 20 4.16 3.76 4.42
N PHE A 21 4.45 2.96 3.38
CA PHE A 21 3.61 2.99 2.18
C PHE A 21 2.35 2.12 2.33
N PRO A 22 1.16 2.73 2.22
CA PRO A 22 -0.10 2.02 2.22
C PRO A 22 -0.14 1.05 1.02
N LYS A 23 -0.66 -0.17 1.24
CA LYS A 23 -0.97 -1.07 0.13
C LYS A 23 -2.25 -0.57 -0.54
N CYS A 24 -2.10 0.14 -1.65
CA CYS A 24 -3.21 0.62 -2.46
C CYS A 24 -3.38 -0.22 -3.73
N CYS A 25 -4.62 -0.50 -4.11
CA CYS A 25 -4.97 -0.95 -5.44
C CYS A 25 -4.78 0.19 -6.44
N ALA A 26 -4.07 -0.09 -7.54
CA ALA A 26 -3.85 0.84 -8.65
C ALA A 26 -4.92 0.70 -9.76
N GLN A 27 -5.59 -0.45 -9.83
CA GLN A 27 -6.63 -0.72 -10.82
C GLN A 27 -7.63 -1.76 -10.29
N THR A 28 -8.90 -1.59 -10.65
CA THR A 28 -9.96 -2.58 -10.38
C THR A 28 -10.18 -3.48 -11.59
N SER A 29 -10.42 -4.78 -11.36
CA SER A 29 -10.89 -5.69 -12.41
C SER A 29 -12.40 -5.78 -12.38
N MET A 30 -13.05 -5.54 -13.52
CA MET A 30 -14.49 -5.81 -13.70
C MET A 30 -14.75 -7.26 -14.14
N ALA A 31 -13.71 -8.01 -14.50
CA ALA A 31 -13.79 -9.38 -15.02
C ALA A 31 -13.60 -10.43 -13.92
N VAL A 32 -14.08 -10.16 -12.70
CA VAL A 32 -14.01 -11.13 -11.60
C VAL A 32 -15.12 -12.14 -11.77
N SER A 33 -14.76 -13.41 -11.95
CA SER A 33 -15.74 -14.50 -11.99
C SER A 33 -16.50 -14.58 -10.67
N PRO A 34 -17.84 -14.69 -10.67
CA PRO A 34 -18.62 -14.87 -9.45
C PRO A 34 -18.18 -16.07 -8.62
N HIS A 35 -17.60 -17.10 -9.26
CA HIS A 35 -17.12 -18.28 -8.55
C HIS A 35 -16.00 -17.94 -7.54
N ILE A 36 -15.15 -16.96 -7.87
CA ILE A 36 -14.06 -16.50 -7.01
C ILE A 36 -14.61 -15.79 -5.76
N LEU A 37 -15.74 -15.09 -5.90
CA LEU A 37 -16.37 -14.36 -4.78
C LEU A 37 -16.88 -15.30 -3.68
N TYR A 38 -17.19 -16.56 -3.98
CA TYR A 38 -17.58 -17.55 -2.95
C TYR A 38 -16.43 -17.96 -2.03
N HIS A 39 -15.18 -17.73 -2.46
CA HIS A 39 -13.99 -18.05 -1.67
C HIS A 39 -13.45 -16.84 -0.91
N VAL A 40 -14.11 -15.68 -1.00
CA VAL A 40 -13.69 -14.45 -0.31
C VAL A 40 -14.11 -14.52 1.15
N GLU A 41 -13.13 -14.59 2.05
CA GLU A 41 -13.38 -14.58 3.50
C GLU A 41 -13.54 -13.16 4.07
N ARG A 42 -12.86 -12.18 3.47
CA ARG A 42 -12.82 -10.80 3.94
C ARG A 42 -12.72 -9.84 2.76
N TYR A 43 -13.36 -8.69 2.91
CA TYR A 43 -13.22 -7.59 1.98
C TYR A 43 -13.05 -6.27 2.75
N HIS A 44 -12.46 -5.28 2.10
CA HIS A 44 -12.33 -3.94 2.62
C HIS A 44 -12.54 -2.91 1.52
N PHE A 45 -13.10 -1.76 1.92
CA PHE A 45 -13.22 -0.62 1.04
C PHE A 45 -11.96 0.23 1.12
N GLN A 46 -11.33 0.41 -0.03
CA GLN A 46 -10.35 1.45 -0.27
C GLN A 46 -11.10 2.66 -0.83
N ASN A 47 -11.02 3.79 -0.13
CA ASN A 47 -11.58 5.05 -0.62
C ASN A 47 -10.48 5.92 -1.22
N SER A 48 -10.82 6.60 -2.31
CA SER A 48 -10.04 7.69 -2.89
C SER A 48 -10.13 8.90 -1.96
N GLY A 49 -8.98 9.38 -1.47
CA GLY A 49 -9.00 10.46 -0.48
C GLY A 49 -7.74 10.62 0.38
N GLY A 50 -6.56 10.62 -0.26
CA GLY A 50 -5.32 11.09 0.35
C GLY A 50 -4.18 10.07 0.34
N VAL A 51 -4.49 8.82 0.65
CA VAL A 51 -3.51 7.72 0.76
C VAL A 51 -3.50 6.86 -0.51
N CYS A 52 -4.68 6.65 -1.11
CA CYS A 52 -4.87 5.92 -2.36
C CYS A 52 -5.64 6.79 -3.37
N GLU A 53 -5.38 6.57 -4.67
CA GLU A 53 -5.90 7.42 -5.76
C GLU A 53 -7.28 6.98 -6.26
N ILE A 54 -7.67 5.72 -6.06
CA ILE A 54 -8.93 5.16 -6.58
C ILE A 54 -9.77 4.51 -5.48
N ASP A 55 -11.07 4.47 -5.72
CA ASP A 55 -11.99 3.63 -4.96
C ASP A 55 -11.85 2.17 -5.42
N ALA A 56 -11.70 1.23 -4.47
CA ALA A 56 -11.60 -0.19 -4.77
C ALA A 56 -12.22 -1.06 -3.66
N LEU A 57 -12.74 -2.22 -4.06
CA LEU A 57 -13.10 -3.31 -3.15
C LEU A 57 -11.97 -4.33 -3.19
N VAL A 58 -11.33 -4.55 -2.04
CA VAL A 58 -10.13 -5.38 -1.91
C VAL A 58 -10.41 -6.61 -1.07
#